data_AF-A0A3A4VBH9-F1
#
_entry.id   AF-A0A3A4VBH9-F1
#
_cell.length_a   1.000
_cell.length_b   1.000
_cell.length_c   1.000
_cell.angle_alpha   90.00
_cell.angle_beta   90.00
_cell.angle_gamma   90.00
#
_symmetry.space_group_name_H-M   'P 1'
#
loop_
_entity.id
_entity.type
_entity.pdbx_description
1 polymer ?
#
loop_
_entity_poly.entity_id
_entity_poly.type
_entity_poly.pdbx_seq_one_letter_code
_entity_poly.pdbx_strand_id
1 'polypeptide(L)'
;MEAKNDLRREAIRLRKQGLSYNEIKSKINVSKSSLSFWLKDIPLSDADRTRLYSKQIAILARGPNSQKERRKRQVEKIMDAAKHEISKPLSRESILFLGAALYWAEGSKTRGFEITNSDPYSYYSWLIGLKKYSASSAKHSKRT
;
A
#
# COMPACT_ATOMS: atom_id res chain seq x y z
N MET A 1 48.14 8.89 -2.79
CA MET A 1 47.38 9.71 -1.81
C MET A 1 46.64 10.87 -2.48
N GLU A 2 46.98 11.30 -3.70
CA GLU A 2 46.25 12.37 -4.43
C GLU A 2 44.75 12.13 -4.62
N ALA A 3 44.33 10.96 -5.09
CA ALA A 3 42.93 10.73 -5.49
C ALA A 3 41.91 11.03 -4.38
N LYS A 4 42.28 10.77 -3.11
CA LYS A 4 41.42 11.04 -1.95
C LYS A 4 41.38 12.53 -1.59
N ASN A 5 42.47 13.25 -1.84
CA ASN A 5 42.53 14.70 -1.67
C ASN A 5 41.74 15.42 -2.77
N ASP A 6 41.73 14.90 -3.99
CA ASP A 6 40.93 15.44 -5.10
C ASP A 6 39.44 15.31 -4.83
N LEU A 7 39.00 14.13 -4.40
CA LEU A 7 37.61 13.90 -4.00
C LEU A 7 37.19 14.79 -2.82
N ARG A 8 38.09 15.04 -1.86
CA ARG A 8 37.81 15.96 -0.76
C ARG A 8 37.68 17.41 -1.24
N ARG A 9 38.56 17.88 -2.12
CA ARG A 9 38.48 19.22 -2.70
C ARG A 9 37.16 19.41 -3.47
N GLU A 10 36.78 18.41 -4.26
CA GLU A 10 35.53 18.43 -5.00
C GLU A 10 34.30 18.39 -4.08
N ALA A 11 34.32 17.58 -3.01
CA ALA A 11 33.26 17.56 -2.01
C ALA A 11 33.06 18.95 -1.35
N ILE A 12 34.17 19.64 -1.04
CA ILE A 12 34.15 20.99 -0.48
C ILE A 12 33.57 22.00 -1.47
N ARG A 13 33.99 21.93 -2.74
CA ARG A 13 33.48 22.79 -3.82
C ARG A 13 31.96 22.62 -3.97
N LEU A 14 31.48 21.37 -4.04
CA LEU A 14 30.06 21.07 -4.14
C LEU A 14 29.28 21.50 -2.89
N ARG A 15 29.87 21.38 -1.70
CA ARG A 15 29.25 21.83 -0.45
C ARG A 15 29.07 23.34 -0.41
N LYS A 16 30.07 24.10 -0.86
CA LYS A 16 30.01 25.57 -1.00
C LYS A 16 28.99 26.04 -2.05
N GLN A 17 28.66 25.18 -3.01
CA GLN A 17 27.55 25.41 -3.96
C GLN A 17 26.17 25.09 -3.36
N GLY A 18 26.08 24.78 -2.07
CA GLY A 18 24.82 24.59 -1.38
C GLY A 18 24.29 23.15 -1.36
N LEU A 19 25.04 22.17 -1.87
CA LEU A 19 24.56 20.79 -1.98
C LEU A 19 24.53 20.06 -0.63
N SER A 20 23.54 19.19 -0.45
CA SER A 20 23.44 18.27 0.69
C SER A 20 24.43 17.09 0.56
N TYR A 21 24.71 16.40 1.66
CA TYR A 21 25.61 15.23 1.64
C TYR A 21 25.11 14.12 0.70
N ASN A 22 23.79 13.95 0.57
CA ASN A 22 23.22 12.96 -0.36
C ASN A 22 23.44 13.38 -1.82
N GLU A 23 23.28 14.66 -2.15
CA GLU A 23 23.51 15.19 -3.50
C GLU A 23 25.00 15.12 -3.87
N ILE A 24 25.88 15.40 -2.92
CA ILE A 24 27.34 15.25 -3.11
C ILE A 24 27.68 13.78 -3.34
N LYS A 25 27.15 12.85 -2.51
CA LYS A 25 27.36 11.41 -2.67
C LYS A 25 26.89 10.89 -4.04
N SER A 26 25.82 11.43 -4.60
CA SER A 26 25.39 11.03 -5.96
C SER A 26 26.33 11.51 -7.07
N LYS A 27 27.16 12.52 -6.81
CA LYS A 27 28.12 13.08 -7.78
C LYS A 27 29.52 12.50 -7.63
N ILE A 28 29.93 12.20 -6.39
CA ILE A 28 31.23 11.62 -6.07
C ILE A 28 31.06 10.33 -5.29
N ASN A 29 31.71 9.26 -5.75
CA ASN A 29 31.57 7.92 -5.17
C ASN A 29 32.36 7.79 -3.86
N VAL A 30 31.82 8.32 -2.77
CA VAL A 30 32.41 8.26 -1.42
C VAL A 30 31.38 7.86 -0.37
N SER A 31 31.85 7.30 0.74
CA SER A 31 30.96 6.95 1.86
C SER A 31 30.38 8.20 2.53
N LYS A 32 29.19 8.07 3.14
CA LYS A 32 28.60 9.15 3.95
C LYS A 32 29.49 9.54 5.14
N SER A 33 30.17 8.56 5.75
CA SER A 33 31.10 8.81 6.85
C SER A 33 32.27 9.70 6.41
N SER A 34 32.80 9.51 5.21
CA SER A 34 33.87 10.36 4.65
C SER A 34 33.39 11.78 4.42
N LEU A 35 32.19 11.96 3.83
CA LEU A 35 31.60 13.28 3.63
C LEU A 35 31.35 14.00 4.96
N SER A 36 30.81 13.29 5.95
CA SER A 36 30.57 13.84 7.28
C SER A 36 31.88 14.33 7.91
N PHE A 37 32.94 13.55 7.82
CA PHE A 37 34.25 13.93 8.35
C PHE A 37 34.87 15.11 7.60
N TRP A 38 34.76 15.16 6.27
CA TRP A 38 35.38 16.22 5.46
C TRP A 38 34.65 17.56 5.50
N LEU A 39 33.32 17.54 5.66
CA LEU A 39 32.45 18.71 5.51
C LEU A 39 31.88 19.23 6.83
N LYS A 40 32.25 18.62 7.97
CA LYS A 40 31.73 18.99 9.31
C LYS A 40 31.86 20.49 9.62
N ASP A 41 32.93 21.13 9.17
CA ASP A 41 33.25 22.53 9.47
C ASP A 41 32.76 23.49 8.35
N ILE A 42 31.99 22.99 7.39
CA ILE A 42 31.48 23.78 6.24
C ILE A 42 29.95 23.87 6.33
N PRO A 43 29.43 24.88 7.04
CA PRO A 43 28.00 25.09 7.13
C PRO A 43 27.41 25.49 5.78
N LEU A 44 26.10 25.24 5.61
CA LEU A 44 25.33 25.82 4.52
C LEU A 44 24.94 27.25 4.86
N SER A 45 24.77 28.06 3.82
CA SER A 45 24.05 29.33 3.94
C SER A 45 22.58 29.09 4.35
N ASP A 46 21.95 30.09 4.95
CA ASP A 46 20.52 30.01 5.31
C ASP A 46 19.62 29.84 4.08
N ALA A 47 20.01 30.43 2.95
CA ALA A 47 19.32 30.26 1.67
C ALA A 47 19.37 28.80 1.18
N ASP A 48 20.54 28.16 1.23
CA ASP A 48 20.70 26.76 0.82
C ASP A 48 19.99 25.80 1.77
N ARG A 49 20.06 26.08 3.07
CA ARG A 49 19.34 25.33 4.09
C ARG A 49 17.84 25.38 3.80
N THR A 50 17.29 26.57 3.58
CA THR A 50 15.87 26.78 3.24
C THR A 50 15.48 26.02 1.98
N ARG A 51 16.27 26.15 0.91
CA ARG A 51 16.07 25.41 -0.35
C ARG A 51 15.96 23.91 -0.14
N LEU A 52 16.87 23.33 0.67
CA LEU A 52 16.86 21.89 0.97
C LEU A 52 15.64 21.48 1.81
N TYR A 53 15.24 22.29 2.79
CA TYR A 53 14.02 22.06 3.57
C TYR A 53 12.76 22.11 2.69
N SER A 54 12.61 23.15 1.85
CA SER A 54 11.46 23.28 0.94
C SER A 54 11.36 22.09 -0.03
N LYS A 55 12.50 21.62 -0.56
CA LYS A 55 12.55 20.42 -1.40
C LYS A 55 12.07 19.17 -0.65
N GLN A 56 12.48 19.01 0.62
CA GLN A 56 12.05 17.88 1.45
C GLN A 56 10.55 17.93 1.74
N ILE A 57 10.01 19.12 2.07
CA ILE A 57 8.57 19.34 2.28
C ILE A 57 7.77 19.01 1.02
N ALA A 58 8.23 19.47 -0.16
CA ALA A 58 7.56 19.16 -1.43
C ALA A 58 7.52 17.65 -1.73
N ILE A 59 8.58 16.91 -1.39
CA ILE A 59 8.61 15.45 -1.53
C ILE A 59 7.60 14.81 -0.56
N LEU A 60 7.59 15.23 0.69
CA LEU A 60 6.66 14.72 1.71
C LEU A 60 5.20 15.02 1.35
N ALA A 61 4.91 16.19 0.78
CA ALA A 61 3.57 16.52 0.31
C ALA A 61 3.11 15.64 -0.87
N ARG A 62 4.04 15.20 -1.72
CA ARG A 62 3.75 14.29 -2.86
C ARG A 62 3.63 12.82 -2.43
N GLY A 63 4.31 12.42 -1.36
CA GLY A 63 4.37 11.04 -0.87
C GLY A 63 3.00 10.38 -0.65
N PRO A 64 2.08 10.98 0.15
CA PRO A 64 0.76 10.41 0.43
C PRO A 64 -0.07 10.19 -0.83
N ASN A 65 -0.05 11.14 -1.76
CA ASN A 65 -0.78 11.03 -3.02
C ASN A 65 -0.23 9.91 -3.90
N SER A 66 1.10 9.76 -3.96
CA SER A 66 1.73 8.67 -4.73
C SER A 66 1.43 7.28 -4.16
N GLN A 67 1.39 7.15 -2.83
CA GLN A 67 1.11 5.87 -2.17
C GLN A 67 -0.37 5.50 -2.27
N LYS A 68 -1.28 6.47 -2.11
CA LYS A 68 -2.72 6.28 -2.30
C LYS A 68 -3.03 5.84 -3.73
N GLU A 69 -2.50 6.54 -4.73
CA GLU A 69 -2.71 6.19 -6.14
C GLU A 69 -2.09 4.83 -6.49
N ARG A 70 -0.90 4.53 -5.97
CA ARG A 70 -0.30 3.19 -6.13
C ARG A 70 -1.18 2.09 -5.52
N ARG A 71 -1.70 2.31 -4.31
CA ARG A 71 -2.59 1.33 -3.65
C ARG A 71 -3.87 1.15 -4.43
N LYS A 72 -4.48 2.23 -4.92
CA LYS A 72 -5.68 2.19 -5.76
C LYS A 72 -5.45 1.32 -7.00
N ARG A 73 -4.37 1.58 -7.76
CA ARG A 73 -4.01 0.79 -8.95
C ARG A 73 -3.75 -0.68 -8.62
N GLN A 74 -3.12 -0.97 -7.47
CA GLN A 74 -2.91 -2.34 -7.03
C GLN A 74 -4.24 -3.06 -6.74
N VAL A 75 -5.15 -2.39 -6.03
CA VAL A 75 -6.48 -2.94 -5.72
C VAL A 75 -7.25 -3.19 -7.01
N GLU A 76 -7.29 -2.22 -7.93
CA GLU A 76 -7.95 -2.37 -9.24
C GLU A 76 -7.41 -3.57 -10.02
N LYS A 77 -6.08 -3.72 -10.08
CA LYS A 77 -5.45 -4.86 -10.75
C LYS A 77 -5.82 -6.21 -10.11
N ILE A 78 -5.84 -6.28 -8.78
CA ILE A 78 -6.23 -7.49 -8.06
C ILE A 78 -7.70 -7.81 -8.33
N MET A 79 -8.58 -6.80 -8.27
CA MET A 79 -10.01 -6.99 -8.54
C MET A 79 -10.26 -7.45 -9.97
N ASP A 80 -9.55 -6.89 -10.94
CA ASP A 80 -9.70 -7.30 -12.34
C ASP A 80 -9.16 -8.72 -12.57
N ALA A 81 -8.00 -9.09 -12.00
CA ALA A 81 -7.53 -10.47 -12.05
C ALA A 81 -8.55 -11.45 -11.44
N ALA A 82 -9.06 -11.14 -10.24
CA ALA A 82 -10.03 -11.99 -9.55
C ALA A 82 -11.35 -12.15 -10.32
N LYS A 83 -11.79 -11.14 -11.07
CA LYS A 83 -12.98 -11.24 -11.94
C LYS A 83 -12.81 -12.27 -13.05
N HIS A 84 -11.58 -12.47 -13.56
CA HIS A 84 -11.29 -13.42 -14.63
C HIS A 84 -11.00 -14.83 -14.10
N GLU A 85 -10.57 -14.96 -12.83
CA GLU A 85 -10.35 -16.27 -12.19
C GLU A 85 -11.65 -16.99 -11.83
N ILE A 86 -12.71 -16.25 -11.52
CA ILE A 86 -13.98 -16.82 -11.09
C ILE A 86 -14.96 -16.92 -12.26
N SER A 87 -15.26 -18.14 -12.70
CA SER A 87 -16.26 -18.40 -13.72
C SER A 87 -17.68 -18.13 -13.20
N LYS A 88 -18.49 -17.40 -13.97
CA LYS A 88 -19.87 -17.03 -13.64
C LYS A 88 -20.85 -17.64 -14.66
N PRO A 89 -22.06 -18.07 -14.24
CA PRO A 89 -22.63 -17.94 -12.90
C PRO A 89 -22.03 -18.96 -11.92
N LEU A 90 -21.97 -18.58 -10.63
CA LEU A 90 -21.55 -19.49 -9.56
C LEU A 90 -22.55 -20.64 -9.38
N SER A 91 -22.02 -21.84 -9.12
CA SER A 91 -22.83 -23.01 -8.80
C SER A 91 -23.62 -22.78 -7.50
N ARG A 92 -24.72 -23.53 -7.32
CA ARG A 92 -25.50 -23.48 -6.08
C ARG A 92 -24.65 -23.88 -4.87
N GLU A 93 -23.84 -24.91 -5.01
CA GLU A 93 -22.96 -25.43 -3.96
C GLU A 93 -21.95 -24.37 -3.53
N SER A 94 -21.26 -23.71 -4.47
CA SER A 94 -20.30 -22.64 -4.18
C SER A 94 -20.95 -21.48 -3.42
N ILE A 95 -22.19 -21.12 -3.79
CA ILE A 95 -22.95 -20.06 -3.11
C ILE A 95 -23.32 -20.46 -1.68
N LEU A 96 -23.70 -21.72 -1.45
CA LEU A 96 -23.99 -22.21 -0.09
C LEU A 96 -22.74 -22.27 0.78
N PHE A 97 -21.63 -22.76 0.24
CA PHE A 97 -20.35 -22.76 0.96
C PHE A 97 -19.90 -21.35 1.32
N LEU A 98 -20.01 -20.40 0.39
CA LEU A 98 -19.69 -19.00 0.67
C LEU A 98 -20.57 -18.44 1.81
N GLY A 99 -21.88 -18.71 1.77
CA GLY A 99 -22.80 -18.31 2.83
C GLY A 99 -22.47 -18.93 4.19
N ALA A 100 -22.13 -20.22 4.23
CA ALA A 100 -21.73 -20.92 5.45
C ALA A 100 -20.40 -20.42 6.01
N ALA A 101 -19.40 -20.18 5.14
CA ALA A 101 -18.11 -19.62 5.53
C ALA A 101 -18.25 -18.19 6.09
N LEU A 102 -19.09 -17.36 5.47
CA LEU A 102 -19.40 -16.02 5.96
C LEU A 102 -20.09 -16.06 7.32
N TYR A 103 -21.06 -16.95 7.52
CA TYR A 103 -21.71 -17.12 8.82
C TYR A 103 -20.75 -17.66 9.88
N TRP A 104 -19.83 -18.57 9.52
CA TRP A 104 -18.78 -19.01 10.46
C TRP A 104 -17.94 -17.82 10.91
N ALA A 105 -17.45 -17.00 9.97
CA ALA A 105 -16.53 -15.92 10.27
C ALA A 105 -17.18 -14.76 11.05
N GLU A 106 -18.36 -14.32 10.63
CA GLU A 106 -18.99 -13.06 11.06
C GLU A 106 -20.36 -13.27 11.73
N GLY A 107 -20.75 -14.52 11.95
CA GLY A 107 -22.03 -14.88 12.55
C GLY A 107 -22.00 -14.94 14.07
N SER A 108 -23.19 -14.92 14.67
CA SER A 108 -23.34 -15.06 16.11
C SER A 108 -23.40 -16.52 16.55
N LYS A 109 -22.69 -16.84 17.65
CA LYS A 109 -22.76 -18.16 18.32
C LYS A 109 -23.79 -18.21 19.45
N THR A 110 -24.20 -17.05 19.95
CA THR A 110 -24.97 -16.90 21.19
C THR A 110 -26.32 -16.23 20.97
N ARG A 111 -26.40 -15.33 19.99
CA ARG A 111 -27.66 -14.79 19.47
C ARG A 111 -28.07 -15.64 18.27
N GLY A 112 -29.32 -15.51 17.83
CA GLY A 112 -29.87 -16.30 16.73
C GLY A 112 -29.14 -16.12 15.39
N PHE A 113 -29.85 -16.33 14.29
CA PHE A 113 -29.23 -16.27 12.97
C PHE A 113 -28.93 -14.82 12.53
N GLU A 114 -27.77 -14.32 12.93
CA GLU A 114 -27.28 -12.95 12.70
C GLU A 114 -25.88 -12.97 12.07
N ILE A 115 -25.59 -12.01 11.19
CA ILE A 115 -24.25 -11.68 10.70
C ILE A 115 -24.03 -10.18 10.94
N THR A 116 -22.86 -9.82 11.48
CA THR A 116 -22.49 -8.41 11.70
C THR A 116 -21.34 -8.04 10.78
N ASN A 117 -21.61 -7.23 9.76
CA ASN A 117 -20.58 -6.75 8.84
C ASN A 117 -20.94 -5.35 8.30
N SER A 118 -19.95 -4.46 8.17
CA SER A 118 -20.15 -3.10 7.62
C SER A 118 -20.09 -3.03 6.09
N ASP A 119 -19.63 -4.09 5.42
CA ASP A 119 -19.57 -4.17 3.96
C ASP A 119 -20.92 -4.65 3.38
N PRO A 120 -21.62 -3.83 2.56
CA PRO A 120 -22.88 -4.23 1.93
C PRO A 120 -22.74 -5.44 0.99
N TYR A 121 -21.58 -5.68 0.39
CA TYR A 121 -21.36 -6.83 -0.51
C TYR A 121 -21.36 -8.17 0.24
N SER A 122 -20.90 -8.18 1.49
CA SER A 122 -20.99 -9.35 2.37
C SER A 122 -22.44 -9.73 2.65
N TYR A 123 -23.29 -8.73 2.93
CA TYR A 123 -24.72 -8.92 3.12
C TYR A 123 -25.42 -9.47 1.86
N TYR A 124 -25.15 -8.88 0.69
CA TYR A 124 -25.74 -9.36 -0.57
C TYR A 124 -25.35 -10.81 -0.88
N SER A 125 -24.08 -11.16 -0.68
CA SER A 125 -23.57 -12.52 -0.91
C SER A 125 -24.29 -13.54 -0.02
N TRP A 126 -24.49 -13.19 1.26
CA TRP A 126 -25.20 -14.03 2.21
C TRP A 126 -26.69 -14.20 1.87
N LEU A 127 -27.40 -13.11 1.53
CA LEU A 127 -28.81 -13.17 1.12
C LEU A 127 -29.03 -14.05 -0.12
N ILE A 128 -28.13 -13.99 -1.10
CA ILE A 128 -28.19 -14.85 -2.29
C ILE A 128 -28.07 -16.32 -1.88
N GLY A 129 -27.18 -16.62 -0.92
CA GLY A 129 -27.05 -17.93 -0.29
C GLY A 129 -28.36 -18.44 0.31
N LEU A 130 -28.98 -17.64 1.17
CA LEU A 130 -30.22 -18.01 1.87
C LEU A 130 -31.39 -18.27 0.92
N LYS A 131 -31.58 -17.42 -0.10
CA LYS A 131 -32.64 -17.62 -1.10
C LYS A 131 -32.46 -18.95 -1.85
N LYS A 132 -31.23 -19.31 -2.23
CA LYS A 132 -30.94 -20.58 -2.91
C LYS A 132 -31.06 -21.80 -1.99
N TYR A 133 -30.85 -21.63 -0.68
CA TYR A 133 -31.11 -22.67 0.31
C TYR A 133 -32.60 -22.96 0.44
N SER A 134 -33.41 -21.94 0.72
CA SER A 134 -34.86 -22.04 0.94
C SER A 134 -35.59 -22.65 -0.27
N ALA A 135 -35.24 -22.25 -1.49
CA ALA A 135 -35.83 -22.78 -2.72
C ALA A 135 -35.64 -24.30 -2.93
N SER A 136 -34.64 -24.91 -2.28
CA SER A 136 -34.38 -26.36 -2.36
C SER A 136 -35.09 -27.15 -1.27
N SER A 137 -35.21 -26.57 -0.07
CA SER A 137 -35.95 -27.18 1.04
C SER A 137 -37.44 -27.32 0.71
N ALA A 138 -38.03 -26.30 0.08
CA ALA A 138 -39.42 -26.32 -0.37
C ALA A 138 -39.73 -27.39 -1.44
N LYS A 139 -38.73 -27.85 -2.21
CA LYS A 139 -38.90 -28.94 -3.19
C LYS A 139 -38.79 -30.33 -2.56
N HIS A 140 -38.06 -30.48 -1.46
CA HIS A 140 -37.94 -31.76 -0.74
C HIS A 140 -39.13 -32.01 0.19
N SER A 141 -39.74 -30.96 0.76
CA SER A 141 -40.93 -31.06 1.60
C SER A 141 -42.23 -31.42 0.85
N LYS A 142 -42.26 -31.33 -0.49
CA LYS A 142 -43.42 -31.67 -1.31
C LYS A 142 -43.35 -33.07 -1.94
N ARG A 143 -42.37 -33.89 -1.54
CA ARG A 143 -42.13 -35.26 -2.05
C ARG A 143 -42.32 -36.35 -0.99
N THR A 144 -42.88 -35.99 0.17
CA THR A 144 -43.29 -36.90 1.25
C THR A 144 -44.79 -36.85 1.41
#